data_AF-A0A2N7VPZ9-F1
#
_entry.id   AF-A0A2N7VPZ9-F1
#
_cell.length_a   1.000
_cell.length_b   1.000
_cell.length_c   1.000
_cell.angle_alpha   90.00
_cell.angle_beta   90.00
_cell.angle_gamma   90.00
#
_symmetry.space_group_name_H-M   'P 1'
#
loop_
_entity.id
_entity.type
_entity.pdbx_description
1 polymer ?
#
loop_
_entity_poly.entity_id
_entity_poly.type
_entity_poly.pdbx_seq_one_letter_code
_entity_poly.pdbx_strand_id
1 'polypeptide(L)'
;MKADLNLALIKRLKLGERPVAVNAKGALVFEANMENKPYILWDSNRDAPPGFGVRVAGKKTYIIRRKVGGVSIMPTVGNVADFLDLGLARKKAAELARSMVETGKNPNKTKREAGALEPTLGAVIAAYRNHLATRVKRRASAETLRAVDRAANKFKEWNWAPRNLKELRTDEIIEQFHKGAATPTATEQTFRLASTATKWAIGKEMLDATHEGRAPALTANPFTILTLHGMYRSRAQIAREREERGARNPLSPSETLGPFLEAAWSKRLENDNRTGVDFLITMLLLGCRSQGGRCESYSTQHTEPAERDSSTYAIQLRKPTQNVHYAQVTTMRTRHEIADVALDSVRIWAEVFFA
;
A
#
# COMPACT_ATOMS: atom_id res chain seq x y z
N MET A 1 29.20 2.37 -43.34
CA MET A 1 29.01 1.44 -44.46
C MET A 1 27.52 1.26 -44.76
N LYS A 2 27.12 1.20 -46.04
CA LYS A 2 25.75 0.89 -46.46
C LYS A 2 25.75 -0.40 -47.30
N ALA A 3 24.76 -1.26 -47.11
CA ALA A 3 24.54 -2.45 -47.93
C ALA A 3 23.07 -2.86 -47.88
N ASP A 4 22.61 -3.60 -48.89
CA ASP A 4 21.26 -4.17 -48.87
C ASP A 4 21.20 -5.29 -47.83
N LEU A 5 20.46 -5.06 -46.76
CA LEU A 5 20.39 -6.02 -45.66
C LEU A 5 19.40 -7.14 -46.01
N ASN A 6 19.84 -8.37 -45.83
CA ASN A 6 18.99 -9.56 -45.79
C ASN A 6 19.33 -10.41 -44.56
N LEU A 7 18.44 -11.31 -44.15
CA LEU A 7 18.61 -12.11 -42.93
C LEU A 7 19.87 -12.98 -42.95
N ALA A 8 20.24 -13.52 -44.11
CA ALA A 8 21.46 -14.33 -44.27
C ALA A 8 22.73 -13.51 -43.99
N LEU A 9 22.80 -12.30 -44.54
CA LEU A 9 23.90 -11.36 -44.32
C LEU A 9 23.98 -10.97 -42.85
N ILE A 10 22.86 -10.62 -42.23
CA ILE A 10 22.79 -10.21 -40.82
C ILE A 10 23.25 -11.34 -39.89
N LYS A 11 22.89 -12.60 -40.20
CA LYS A 11 23.38 -13.78 -39.47
C LYS A 11 24.89 -13.95 -39.61
N ARG A 12 25.47 -13.67 -40.78
CA ARG A 12 26.92 -13.77 -41.05
C ARG A 12 27.76 -12.70 -40.34
N LEU A 13 27.21 -11.53 -40.04
CA LEU A 13 27.95 -10.47 -39.34
C LEU A 13 28.50 -10.95 -38.00
N LYS A 14 29.77 -10.64 -37.70
CA LYS A 14 30.44 -10.98 -36.43
C LYS A 14 31.13 -9.76 -35.87
N LEU A 15 31.33 -9.70 -34.56
CA LEU A 15 32.04 -8.58 -33.94
C LEU A 15 33.53 -8.54 -34.34
N GLY A 16 34.17 -9.71 -34.47
CA GLY A 16 35.57 -9.85 -34.87
C GLY A 16 35.88 -9.56 -36.34
N GLU A 17 34.87 -9.30 -37.16
CA GLU A 17 35.02 -8.99 -38.59
C GLU A 17 34.18 -7.75 -38.92
N ARG A 18 34.81 -6.67 -39.37
CA ARG A 18 34.11 -5.41 -39.73
C ARG A 18 34.07 -5.23 -41.24
N PRO A 19 32.93 -4.79 -41.82
CA PRO A 19 32.86 -4.49 -43.25
C PRO A 19 33.57 -3.15 -43.55
N VAL A 20 34.51 -3.17 -44.50
CA VAL A 20 35.35 -2.00 -44.84
C VAL A 20 35.05 -1.45 -46.23
N ALA A 21 34.77 -2.33 -47.20
CA ALA A 21 34.49 -1.93 -48.58
C ALA A 21 33.40 -2.81 -49.23
N VAL A 22 32.85 -2.35 -50.35
CA VAL A 22 32.09 -3.16 -51.29
C VAL A 22 33.03 -3.48 -52.45
N ASN A 23 33.17 -4.74 -52.82
CA ASN A 23 33.96 -5.11 -54.00
C ASN A 23 33.22 -4.72 -55.30
N ALA A 24 33.90 -4.82 -56.45
CA ALA A 24 33.33 -4.53 -57.77
C ALA A 24 32.10 -5.39 -58.13
N LYS A 25 31.88 -6.51 -57.41
CA LYS A 25 30.72 -7.41 -57.57
C LYS A 25 29.59 -7.11 -56.58
N GLY A 26 29.65 -6.02 -55.82
CA GLY A 26 28.60 -5.63 -54.87
C GLY A 26 28.64 -6.38 -53.52
N ALA A 27 29.63 -7.23 -53.27
CA ALA A 27 29.77 -7.98 -52.02
C ALA A 27 30.63 -7.24 -50.98
N LEU A 28 30.27 -7.38 -49.71
CA LEU A 28 31.01 -6.79 -48.59
C LEU A 28 32.35 -7.48 -48.37
N VAL A 29 33.41 -6.67 -48.28
CA VAL A 29 34.76 -7.07 -47.89
C VAL A 29 34.91 -6.84 -46.39
N PHE A 30 35.35 -7.87 -45.67
CA PHE A 30 35.53 -7.86 -44.22
C PHE A 30 37.01 -7.84 -43.86
N GLU A 31 37.35 -7.07 -42.83
CA GLU A 31 38.67 -7.08 -42.20
C GLU A 31 38.55 -7.52 -40.73
N ALA A 32 39.64 -8.07 -40.19
CA ALA A 32 39.72 -8.42 -38.78
C ALA A 32 39.55 -7.17 -37.90
N ASN A 33 38.61 -7.24 -36.96
CA ASN A 33 38.36 -6.19 -35.97
C ASN A 33 39.13 -6.51 -34.69
N MET A 34 40.45 -6.28 -34.72
CA MET A 34 41.39 -6.61 -33.63
C MET A 34 40.95 -6.04 -32.27
N GLU A 35 40.31 -4.88 -32.27
CA GLU A 35 39.85 -4.18 -31.06
C GLU A 35 38.43 -4.55 -30.64
N ASN A 36 37.73 -5.41 -31.39
CA ASN A 36 36.33 -5.79 -31.19
C ASN A 36 35.38 -4.60 -31.00
N LYS A 37 35.67 -3.46 -31.65
CA LYS A 37 34.86 -2.24 -31.54
C LYS A 37 33.49 -2.45 -32.20
N PRO A 38 32.36 -2.06 -31.55
CA PRO A 38 31.05 -2.14 -32.16
C PRO A 38 30.96 -1.34 -33.46
N TYR A 39 30.31 -1.92 -34.48
CA TYR A 39 30.10 -1.24 -35.76
C TYR A 39 28.64 -1.28 -36.19
N ILE A 40 28.29 -0.40 -37.14
CA ILE A 40 26.94 -0.28 -37.69
C ILE A 40 26.99 -0.49 -39.20
N LEU A 41 26.15 -1.39 -39.69
CA LEU A 41 25.86 -1.56 -41.11
C LEU A 41 24.48 -0.98 -41.40
N TRP A 42 24.43 0.08 -42.21
CA TRP A 42 23.19 0.74 -42.58
C TRP A 42 22.54 0.03 -43.76
N ASP A 43 21.22 -0.06 -43.75
CA ASP A 43 20.43 -0.66 -44.82
C ASP A 43 20.33 0.30 -46.01
N SER A 44 20.59 -0.20 -47.22
CA SER A 44 20.42 0.55 -48.47
C SER A 44 19.17 0.14 -49.26
N ASN A 45 18.36 -0.78 -48.75
CA ASN A 45 17.14 -1.22 -49.41
C ASN A 45 16.12 -0.08 -49.55
N ARG A 46 15.37 -0.07 -50.66
CA ARG A 46 14.30 0.90 -50.93
C ARG A 46 13.19 0.88 -49.87
N ASP A 47 12.87 -0.30 -49.34
CA ASP A 47 11.80 -0.48 -48.35
C ASP A 47 12.27 -0.18 -46.92
N ALA A 48 13.57 0.09 -46.73
CA ALA A 48 14.12 0.42 -45.42
C ALA A 48 13.94 1.92 -45.12
N PRO A 49 13.46 2.28 -43.92
CA PRO A 49 13.36 3.69 -43.55
C PRO A 49 14.77 4.32 -43.49
N PRO A 50 14.95 5.59 -43.91
CA PRO A 50 16.27 6.19 -43.99
C PRO A 50 16.95 6.26 -42.62
N GLY A 51 18.16 5.73 -42.55
CA GLY A 51 18.93 5.62 -41.30
C GLY A 51 18.65 4.35 -40.50
N PHE A 52 17.93 3.37 -41.05
CA PHE A 52 17.82 2.02 -40.49
C PHE A 52 19.12 1.23 -40.67
N GLY A 53 19.48 0.41 -39.69
CA GLY A 53 20.66 -0.45 -39.77
C GLY A 53 20.75 -1.46 -38.65
N VAL A 54 21.80 -2.27 -38.71
CA VAL A 54 22.14 -3.26 -37.69
C VAL A 54 23.42 -2.82 -36.99
N ARG A 55 23.35 -2.69 -35.68
CA ARG A 55 24.51 -2.52 -34.80
C ARG A 55 24.99 -3.88 -34.32
N VAL A 56 26.24 -4.19 -34.62
CA VAL A 56 26.92 -5.43 -34.21
C VAL A 56 27.83 -5.10 -33.03
N ALA A 57 27.46 -5.61 -31.86
CA ALA A 57 28.22 -5.55 -30.61
C ALA A 57 28.22 -6.95 -30.00
N GLY A 58 28.24 -7.09 -28.67
CA GLY A 58 28.02 -8.39 -28.01
C GLY A 58 26.68 -9.05 -28.39
N LYS A 59 25.67 -8.25 -28.71
CA LYS A 59 24.41 -8.69 -29.36
C LYS A 59 24.16 -7.86 -30.61
N LYS A 60 23.48 -8.45 -31.60
CA LYS A 60 23.05 -7.75 -32.82
C LYS A 60 21.71 -7.06 -32.55
N THR A 61 21.66 -5.77 -32.79
CA THR A 61 20.46 -4.95 -32.54
C THR A 61 20.10 -4.14 -33.77
N TYR A 62 18.82 -4.10 -34.10
CA TYR A 62 18.31 -3.16 -35.11
C TYR A 62 18.24 -1.77 -34.49
N ILE A 63 18.68 -0.77 -35.25
CA ILE A 63 18.69 0.63 -34.84
C ILE A 63 18.15 1.50 -35.96
N ILE A 64 17.68 2.68 -35.61
CA ILE A 64 17.37 3.73 -36.58
C ILE A 64 17.97 5.05 -36.13
N ARG A 65 18.58 5.78 -37.06
CA ARG A 65 19.17 7.10 -36.81
C ARG A 65 18.38 8.15 -37.55
N ARG A 66 17.92 9.18 -36.84
CA ARG A 66 17.23 10.34 -37.44
C ARG A 66 17.81 11.62 -36.89
N LYS A 67 17.99 12.62 -37.76
CA LYS A 67 18.34 13.98 -37.36
C LYS A 67 17.05 14.79 -37.26
N VAL A 68 16.75 15.33 -36.08
CA VAL A 68 15.56 16.16 -35.81
C VAL A 68 16.04 17.41 -35.07
N GLY A 69 15.71 18.59 -35.58
CA GLY A 69 16.14 19.86 -34.97
C GLY A 69 17.66 20.02 -34.81
N GLY A 70 18.46 19.48 -35.75
CA GLY A 70 19.92 19.53 -35.67
C GLY A 70 20.56 18.41 -34.83
N VAL A 71 19.80 17.74 -33.97
CA VAL A 71 20.28 16.69 -33.07
C VAL A 71 20.09 15.30 -33.69
N SER A 72 21.12 14.45 -33.62
CA SER A 72 21.08 13.07 -34.12
C SER A 72 20.58 12.12 -33.03
N ILE A 73 19.37 11.59 -33.20
CA ILE A 73 18.74 10.64 -32.28
C ILE A 73 18.86 9.22 -32.86
N MET A 74 19.26 8.26 -32.03
CA MET A 74 19.48 6.86 -32.45
C MET A 74 18.80 5.86 -31.49
N PRO A 75 17.47 5.65 -31.60
CA PRO A 75 16.79 4.62 -30.82
C PRO A 75 17.10 3.21 -31.33
N THR A 76 17.10 2.27 -30.38
CA THR A 76 17.12 0.83 -30.65
C THR A 76 15.73 0.33 -31.01
N VAL A 77 15.59 -0.39 -32.12
CA VAL A 77 14.32 -0.97 -32.58
C VAL A 77 14.03 -2.31 -31.87
N GLY A 78 15.08 -3.09 -31.61
CA GLY A 78 15.04 -4.34 -30.84
C GLY A 78 16.24 -5.26 -31.15
N ASN A 79 16.33 -6.43 -30.52
CA ASN A 79 17.37 -7.41 -30.85
C ASN A 79 17.02 -8.12 -32.16
N VAL A 80 18.03 -8.51 -32.94
CA VAL A 80 17.80 -9.26 -34.19
C VAL A 80 17.09 -10.59 -33.95
N ALA A 81 17.35 -11.25 -32.81
CA ALA A 81 16.73 -12.51 -32.44
C ALA A 81 15.21 -12.41 -32.19
N ASP A 82 14.71 -11.21 -31.86
CA ASP A 82 13.30 -10.99 -31.53
C ASP A 82 12.42 -10.81 -32.79
N PHE A 83 13.04 -10.69 -33.98
CA PHE A 83 12.33 -10.53 -35.24
C PHE A 83 12.52 -11.76 -36.14
N LEU A 84 11.41 -12.41 -36.47
CA LEU A 84 11.38 -13.52 -37.44
C LEU A 84 11.57 -13.03 -38.88
N ASP A 85 11.11 -11.81 -39.17
CA ASP A 85 11.16 -11.18 -40.49
C ASP A 85 11.81 -9.79 -40.43
N LEU A 86 12.66 -9.49 -41.41
CA LEU A 86 13.29 -8.19 -41.59
C LEU A 86 12.27 -7.10 -41.97
N GLY A 87 11.20 -7.45 -42.69
CA GLY A 87 10.12 -6.54 -43.02
C GLY A 87 9.43 -5.96 -41.78
N LEU A 88 9.16 -6.80 -40.77
CA LEU A 88 8.62 -6.36 -39.48
C LEU A 88 9.57 -5.40 -38.75
N ALA A 89 10.87 -5.66 -38.77
CA ALA A 89 11.87 -4.77 -38.18
C ALA A 89 11.91 -3.41 -38.88
N ARG A 90 11.80 -3.37 -40.21
CA ARG A 90 11.73 -2.14 -41.01
C ARG A 90 10.46 -1.34 -40.71
N LYS A 91 9.29 -1.99 -40.63
CA LYS A 91 8.01 -1.34 -40.28
C LYS A 91 8.07 -0.71 -38.88
N LYS A 92 8.52 -1.45 -37.87
CA LYS A 92 8.69 -0.93 -36.50
C LYS A 92 9.70 0.22 -36.43
N ALA A 93 10.77 0.15 -37.23
CA ALA A 93 11.72 1.25 -37.34
C ALA A 93 11.07 2.50 -37.98
N ALA A 94 10.21 2.33 -38.99
CA ALA A 94 9.48 3.43 -39.61
C ALA A 94 8.50 4.11 -38.64
N GLU A 95 7.80 3.35 -37.81
CA GLU A 95 6.94 3.88 -36.73
C GLU A 95 7.76 4.70 -35.72
N LEU A 96 8.91 4.17 -35.28
CA LEU A 96 9.82 4.90 -34.40
C LEU A 96 10.33 6.19 -35.08
N ALA A 97 10.65 6.17 -36.37
CA ALA A 97 11.02 7.36 -37.11
C ALA A 97 9.91 8.42 -37.17
N ARG A 98 8.66 8.02 -37.42
CA ARG A 98 7.51 8.93 -37.39
C ARG A 98 7.36 9.59 -36.03
N SER A 99 7.37 8.78 -34.96
CA SER A 99 7.29 9.31 -33.60
C SER A 99 8.44 10.25 -33.23
N MET A 100 9.65 10.04 -33.76
CA MET A 100 10.79 10.96 -33.57
C MET A 100 10.61 12.30 -34.27
N VAL A 101 10.03 12.30 -35.48
CA VAL A 101 9.76 13.54 -36.23
C VAL A 101 8.67 14.35 -35.53
N GLU A 102 7.62 13.67 -35.03
CA GLU A 102 6.52 14.31 -34.31
C GLU A 102 6.94 14.86 -32.94
N THR A 103 7.66 14.07 -32.14
CA THR A 103 7.97 14.42 -30.75
C THR A 103 9.30 15.15 -30.57
N GLY A 104 10.21 15.07 -31.55
CA GLY A 104 11.57 15.60 -31.44
C GLY A 104 12.45 14.91 -30.39
N LYS A 105 11.95 13.84 -29.74
CA LYS A 105 12.60 13.15 -28.62
C LYS A 105 12.87 11.69 -28.98
N ASN A 106 13.72 11.03 -28.19
CA ASN A 106 13.98 9.59 -28.34
C ASN A 106 12.78 8.79 -27.75
N PRO A 107 12.02 8.04 -28.56
CA PRO A 107 10.81 7.34 -28.09
C PRO A 107 11.10 6.31 -27.00
N ASN A 108 12.26 5.65 -27.03
CA ASN A 108 12.63 4.67 -26.01
C ASN A 108 12.98 5.35 -24.69
N LYS A 109 13.60 6.53 -24.76
CA LYS A 109 13.88 7.33 -23.56
C LYS A 109 12.57 7.80 -22.93
N THR A 110 11.64 8.30 -23.74
CA THR A 110 10.30 8.69 -23.28
C THR A 110 9.51 7.52 -22.70
N LYS A 111 9.55 6.32 -23.33
CA LYS A 111 8.93 5.11 -22.75
C LYS A 111 9.57 4.69 -21.43
N ARG A 112 10.90 4.81 -21.32
CA ARG A 112 11.62 4.49 -20.07
C ARG A 112 11.31 5.50 -18.96
N GLU A 113 11.22 6.78 -19.31
CA GLU A 113 10.82 7.85 -18.38
C GLU A 113 9.36 7.65 -17.94
N ALA A 114 8.45 7.35 -18.86
CA ALA A 114 7.06 7.03 -18.55
C ALA A 114 6.93 5.81 -17.63
N GLY A 115 7.68 4.73 -17.88
CA GLY A 115 7.70 3.55 -17.01
C GLY A 115 8.36 3.80 -15.64
N ALA A 116 9.35 4.70 -15.56
CA ALA A 116 9.95 5.11 -14.28
C ALA A 116 9.04 6.05 -13.48
N LEU A 117 8.16 6.78 -14.16
CA LEU A 117 7.13 7.63 -13.56
C LEU A 117 5.97 6.82 -12.99
N GLU A 118 5.73 5.60 -13.47
CA GLU A 118 4.63 4.77 -12.99
C GLU A 118 4.96 4.16 -11.62
N PRO A 119 4.23 4.55 -10.56
CA PRO A 119 4.55 4.07 -9.22
C PRO A 119 4.05 2.63 -9.04
N THR A 120 4.89 1.81 -8.41
CA THR A 120 4.52 0.45 -7.98
C THR A 120 3.62 0.48 -6.75
N LEU A 121 2.86 -0.59 -6.50
CA LEU A 121 2.00 -0.65 -5.31
C LEU A 121 2.79 -0.58 -4.01
N GLY A 122 3.95 -1.22 -3.96
CA GLY A 122 4.86 -1.14 -2.82
C GLY A 122 5.34 0.29 -2.56
N ALA A 123 5.72 1.03 -3.62
CA ALA A 123 6.14 2.42 -3.51
C ALA A 123 5.00 3.33 -3.02
N VAL A 124 3.78 3.15 -3.54
CA VAL A 124 2.58 3.89 -3.11
C VAL A 124 2.30 3.67 -1.62
N ILE A 125 2.31 2.42 -1.17
CA ILE A 125 2.02 2.09 0.24
C ILE A 125 3.12 2.63 1.16
N ALA A 126 4.39 2.52 0.77
CA ALA A 126 5.51 3.06 1.54
C ALA A 126 5.42 4.61 1.65
N ALA A 127 5.12 5.30 0.55
CA ALA A 127 4.91 6.74 0.55
C ALA A 127 3.73 7.14 1.45
N TYR A 128 2.61 6.39 1.38
CA TYR A 128 1.46 6.64 2.24
C TYR A 128 1.75 6.38 3.71
N ARG A 129 2.51 5.33 4.04
CA ARG A 129 2.98 5.04 5.39
C ARG A 129 3.83 6.19 5.94
N ASN A 130 4.75 6.71 5.14
CA ASN A 130 5.57 7.86 5.52
C ASN A 130 4.70 9.10 5.76
N HIS A 131 3.71 9.36 4.91
CA HIS A 131 2.74 10.43 5.13
C HIS A 131 1.97 10.26 6.46
N LEU A 132 1.50 9.06 6.79
CA LEU A 132 0.83 8.79 8.07
C LEU A 132 1.75 9.04 9.28
N ALA A 133 3.05 8.74 9.12
CA ALA A 133 4.05 8.93 10.16
C ALA A 133 4.47 10.40 10.34
N THR A 134 4.41 11.23 9.30
CA THR A 134 4.91 12.62 9.33
C THR A 134 3.81 13.69 9.27
N ARG A 135 2.55 13.32 9.04
CA ARG A 135 1.44 14.29 8.98
C ARG A 135 1.32 15.11 10.26
N VAL A 136 1.17 16.42 10.09
CA VAL A 136 1.09 17.41 11.18
C VAL A 136 -0.17 17.19 12.02
N LYS A 137 -1.33 17.05 11.37
CA LYS A 137 -2.60 16.81 12.07
C LYS A 137 -2.78 15.31 12.31
N ARG A 138 -2.96 14.94 13.58
CA ARG A 138 -3.26 13.57 14.04
C ARG A 138 -2.23 12.55 13.55
N ARG A 139 -0.96 12.74 13.87
CA ARG A 139 0.11 11.76 13.58
C ARG A 139 -0.33 10.34 13.94
N ALA A 140 -0.10 9.38 13.04
CA ALA A 140 -0.52 8.00 13.27
C ALA A 140 0.22 7.40 14.47
N SER A 141 -0.50 6.62 15.29
CA SER A 141 0.12 5.84 16.36
C SER A 141 0.97 4.71 15.80
N ALA A 142 1.89 4.17 16.61
CA ALA A 142 2.72 3.03 16.23
C ALA A 142 1.87 1.83 15.78
N GLU A 143 0.73 1.56 16.44
CA GLU A 143 -0.16 0.46 16.07
C GLU A 143 -0.85 0.70 14.71
N THR A 144 -1.18 1.95 14.39
CA THR A 144 -1.73 2.30 13.07
C THR A 144 -0.69 2.01 11.98
N LEU A 145 0.58 2.36 12.21
CA LEU A 145 1.66 2.07 11.26
C LEU A 145 1.91 0.57 11.13
N ARG A 146 1.84 -0.19 12.22
CA ARG A 146 1.90 -1.66 12.17
C ARG A 146 0.75 -2.28 11.38
N ALA A 147 -0.46 -1.72 11.47
CA ALA A 147 -1.59 -2.16 10.66
C ALA A 147 -1.33 -1.95 9.15
N VAL A 148 -0.69 -0.84 8.79
CA VAL A 148 -0.23 -0.57 7.41
C VAL A 148 0.83 -1.59 6.99
N ASP A 149 1.80 -1.89 7.87
CA ASP A 149 2.86 -2.87 7.59
C ASP A 149 2.30 -4.30 7.41
N ARG A 150 1.29 -4.69 8.19
CA ARG A 150 0.58 -5.99 8.02
C ARG A 150 -0.09 -6.09 6.65
N ALA A 151 -0.77 -5.04 6.22
CA ALA A 151 -1.39 -5.01 4.90
C ALA A 151 -0.33 -4.98 3.78
N ALA A 152 0.77 -4.23 3.95
CA ALA A 152 1.89 -4.21 3.00
C ALA A 152 2.50 -5.60 2.81
N ASN A 153 2.64 -6.38 3.88
CA ASN A 153 3.14 -7.75 3.80
C ASN A 153 2.21 -8.68 3.01
N LYS A 154 0.88 -8.50 3.09
CA LYS A 154 -0.07 -9.24 2.26
C LYS A 154 0.13 -8.98 0.76
N PHE A 155 0.39 -7.74 0.37
CA PHE A 155 0.69 -7.43 -1.04
C PHE A 155 2.04 -7.99 -1.50
N LYS A 156 3.00 -8.22 -0.59
CA LYS A 156 4.25 -8.94 -0.92
C LYS A 156 3.98 -10.42 -1.13
N GLU A 157 3.19 -11.05 -0.26
CA GLU A 157 2.78 -12.46 -0.40
C GLU A 157 2.12 -12.73 -1.76
N TRP A 158 1.36 -11.77 -2.28
CA TRP A 158 0.69 -11.89 -3.60
C TRP A 158 1.54 -11.44 -4.78
N ASN A 159 2.80 -11.07 -4.55
CA ASN A 159 3.70 -10.50 -5.56
C ASN A 159 3.13 -9.25 -6.27
N TRP A 160 2.31 -8.46 -5.56
CA TRP A 160 1.75 -7.20 -6.07
C TRP A 160 2.60 -5.99 -5.72
N ALA A 161 3.43 -6.08 -4.67
CA ALA A 161 4.31 -5.00 -4.25
C ALA A 161 5.23 -4.44 -5.37
N PRO A 162 5.90 -5.27 -6.22
CA PRO A 162 6.74 -4.74 -7.29
C PRO A 162 5.97 -4.37 -8.56
N ARG A 163 4.68 -4.70 -8.67
CA ARG A 163 3.88 -4.45 -9.89
C ARG A 163 3.44 -3.00 -9.98
N ASN A 164 3.36 -2.51 -11.21
CA ASN A 164 2.82 -1.19 -11.49
C ASN A 164 1.31 -1.17 -11.23
N LEU A 165 0.80 -0.05 -10.69
CA LEU A 165 -0.64 0.05 -10.39
C LEU A 165 -1.54 -0.15 -11.61
N LYS A 166 -1.09 0.26 -12.80
CA LYS A 166 -1.84 0.12 -14.06
C LYS A 166 -1.94 -1.33 -14.54
N GLU A 167 -1.01 -2.18 -14.14
CA GLU A 167 -0.98 -3.59 -14.51
C GLU A 167 -1.90 -4.46 -13.63
N LEU A 168 -2.38 -3.92 -12.51
CA LEU A 168 -3.34 -4.61 -11.64
C LEU A 168 -4.72 -4.56 -12.29
N ARG A 169 -5.15 -5.71 -12.82
CA ARG A 169 -6.45 -5.84 -13.47
C ARG A 169 -7.56 -5.92 -12.43
N THR A 170 -8.75 -5.43 -12.81
CA THR A 170 -9.91 -5.37 -11.92
C THR A 170 -10.44 -6.75 -11.53
N ASP A 171 -10.41 -7.71 -12.45
CA ASP A 171 -10.79 -9.10 -12.22
C ASP A 171 -9.85 -9.79 -11.23
N GLU A 172 -8.55 -9.60 -11.37
CA GLU A 172 -7.54 -10.11 -10.44
C GLU A 172 -7.77 -9.58 -9.00
N ILE A 173 -8.13 -8.29 -8.88
CA ILE A 173 -8.46 -7.67 -7.58
C ILE A 173 -9.69 -8.32 -6.94
N ILE A 174 -10.73 -8.58 -7.74
CA ILE A 174 -11.97 -9.21 -7.28
C ILE A 174 -11.70 -10.66 -6.83
N GLU A 175 -10.97 -11.43 -7.64
CA GLU A 175 -10.62 -12.82 -7.32
C GLU A 175 -9.82 -12.89 -6.02
N GLN A 176 -8.82 -12.01 -5.86
CA GLN A 176 -8.01 -11.97 -4.65
C GLN A 176 -8.81 -11.53 -3.42
N PHE A 177 -9.79 -10.64 -3.58
CA PHE A 177 -10.71 -10.27 -2.51
C PHE A 177 -11.55 -11.47 -2.05
N HIS A 178 -12.07 -12.28 -2.98
CA HIS A 178 -12.82 -13.49 -2.68
C HIS A 178 -11.98 -14.56 -1.98
N LYS A 179 -10.70 -14.72 -2.36
CA LYS A 179 -9.78 -15.65 -1.66
C LYS A 179 -9.64 -15.31 -0.16
N GLY A 180 -9.85 -14.04 0.21
CA GLY A 180 -9.82 -13.57 1.59
C GLY A 180 -11.12 -13.77 2.37
N ALA A 181 -12.12 -14.49 1.84
CA ALA A 181 -13.44 -14.68 2.46
C ALA A 181 -13.40 -15.37 3.84
N ALA A 182 -12.37 -16.18 4.11
CA ALA A 182 -12.18 -16.82 5.42
C ALA A 182 -11.87 -15.81 6.54
N THR A 183 -11.23 -14.68 6.21
CA THR A 183 -10.87 -13.61 7.17
C THR A 183 -11.38 -12.26 6.69
N PRO A 184 -12.71 -12.10 6.52
CA PRO A 184 -13.29 -11.04 5.71
C PRO A 184 -12.97 -9.65 6.28
N THR A 185 -12.94 -9.49 7.59
CA THR A 185 -12.59 -8.21 8.23
C THR A 185 -11.15 -7.79 7.96
N ALA A 186 -10.20 -8.73 8.00
CA ALA A 186 -8.79 -8.42 7.73
C ALA A 186 -8.58 -8.10 6.24
N THR A 187 -9.19 -8.90 5.37
CA THR A 187 -9.19 -8.69 3.92
C THR A 187 -9.74 -7.31 3.56
N GLU A 188 -10.93 -6.96 4.05
CA GLU A 188 -11.52 -5.64 3.81
C GLU A 188 -10.62 -4.50 4.29
N GLN A 189 -9.98 -4.63 5.45
CA GLN A 189 -9.06 -3.60 5.94
C GLN A 189 -7.84 -3.43 5.02
N THR A 190 -7.24 -4.52 4.56
CA THR A 190 -6.11 -4.51 3.61
C THR A 190 -6.48 -3.81 2.31
N PHE A 191 -7.62 -4.16 1.70
CA PHE A 191 -8.05 -3.56 0.44
C PHE A 191 -8.52 -2.10 0.60
N ARG A 192 -9.17 -1.74 1.72
CA ARG A 192 -9.50 -0.34 2.05
C ARG A 192 -8.24 0.50 2.20
N LEU A 193 -7.19 -0.06 2.81
CA LEU A 193 -5.90 0.62 2.92
C LEU A 193 -5.30 0.88 1.54
N ALA A 194 -5.22 -0.14 0.68
CA ALA A 194 -4.70 0.04 -0.68
C ALA A 194 -5.49 1.09 -1.46
N SER A 195 -6.82 1.02 -1.41
CA SER A 195 -7.68 2.03 -2.04
C SER A 195 -7.41 3.44 -1.50
N THR A 196 -7.24 3.59 -0.18
CA THR A 196 -6.96 4.90 0.44
C THR A 196 -5.57 5.41 0.08
N ALA A 197 -4.56 4.55 0.12
CA ALA A 197 -3.17 4.87 -0.23
C ALA A 197 -3.06 5.30 -1.70
N THR A 198 -3.69 4.56 -2.61
CA THR A 198 -3.75 4.91 -4.03
C THR A 198 -4.47 6.23 -4.26
N LYS A 199 -5.62 6.46 -3.61
CA LYS A 199 -6.34 7.75 -3.72
C LYS A 199 -5.49 8.93 -3.26
N TRP A 200 -4.75 8.77 -2.16
CA TRP A 200 -3.82 9.78 -1.69
C TRP A 200 -2.67 10.02 -2.68
N ALA A 201 -2.09 8.95 -3.23
CA ALA A 201 -1.02 9.04 -4.21
C ALA A 201 -1.47 9.74 -5.51
N ILE A 202 -2.69 9.49 -5.99
CA ILE A 202 -3.29 10.22 -7.13
C ILE A 202 -3.36 11.72 -6.81
N GLY A 203 -3.87 12.09 -5.63
CA GLY A 203 -3.97 13.50 -5.24
C GLY A 203 -2.60 14.20 -5.18
N LYS A 204 -1.58 13.52 -4.65
CA LYS A 204 -0.19 14.04 -4.63
C LYS A 204 0.36 14.17 -6.06
N GLU A 205 0.23 13.12 -6.86
CA GLU A 205 0.73 13.06 -8.24
C GLU A 205 0.08 14.10 -9.15
N MET A 206 -1.22 14.40 -8.97
CA MET A 206 -1.88 15.47 -9.71
C MET A 206 -1.26 16.85 -9.43
N LEU A 207 -0.89 17.14 -8.18
CA LEU A 207 -0.23 18.39 -7.82
C LEU A 207 1.19 18.45 -8.41
N ASP A 208 1.97 17.38 -8.25
CA ASP A 208 3.32 17.28 -8.79
C ASP A 208 3.32 17.42 -10.32
N ALA A 209 2.41 16.73 -11.00
CA ALA A 209 2.26 16.80 -12.46
C ALA A 209 1.86 18.21 -12.94
N THR A 210 0.98 18.90 -12.19
CA THR A 210 0.59 20.28 -12.50
C THR A 210 1.77 21.24 -12.35
N HIS A 211 2.56 21.13 -11.29
CA HIS A 211 3.76 21.95 -11.10
C HIS A 211 4.83 21.70 -12.17
N GLU A 212 4.97 20.45 -12.63
CA GLU A 212 5.93 20.05 -13.65
C GLU A 212 5.41 20.27 -15.09
N GLY A 213 4.16 20.72 -15.26
CA GLY A 213 3.56 20.93 -16.59
C GLY A 213 3.39 19.65 -17.41
N ARG A 214 3.24 18.49 -16.75
CA ARG A 214 3.09 17.17 -17.37
C ARG A 214 1.72 16.55 -17.09
N ALA A 215 1.36 15.54 -17.88
CA ALA A 215 0.20 14.72 -17.56
C ALA A 215 0.46 13.86 -16.30
N PRO A 216 -0.56 13.63 -15.44
CA PRO A 216 -0.42 12.74 -14.28
C PRO A 216 -0.18 11.30 -14.72
N ALA A 217 0.80 10.62 -14.13
CA ALA A 217 1.09 9.23 -14.44
C ALA A 217 0.00 8.28 -13.88
N LEU A 218 -0.59 8.66 -12.73
CA LEU A 218 -1.62 7.88 -12.04
C LEU A 218 -2.94 8.67 -11.98
N THR A 219 -3.94 8.21 -12.72
CA THR A 219 -5.24 8.92 -12.84
C THR A 219 -6.38 8.16 -12.15
N ALA A 220 -6.34 6.83 -12.17
CA ALA A 220 -7.43 5.99 -11.68
C ALA A 220 -6.96 5.05 -10.56
N ASN A 221 -7.86 4.78 -9.62
CA ASN A 221 -7.62 3.84 -8.54
C ASN A 221 -8.30 2.50 -8.88
N PRO A 222 -7.53 1.42 -9.16
CA PRO A 222 -8.09 0.13 -9.57
C PRO A 222 -8.92 -0.54 -8.46
N PHE A 223 -8.64 -0.25 -7.19
CA PHE A 223 -9.38 -0.81 -6.05
C PHE A 223 -10.78 -0.21 -5.87
N THR A 224 -11.12 0.84 -6.62
CA THR A 224 -12.47 1.43 -6.61
C THR A 224 -13.51 0.43 -7.11
N ILE A 225 -13.09 -0.57 -7.90
CA ILE A 225 -13.95 -1.64 -8.40
C ILE A 225 -14.66 -2.41 -7.28
N LEU A 226 -14.01 -2.59 -6.13
CA LEU A 226 -14.57 -3.27 -4.97
C LEU A 226 -15.75 -2.49 -4.37
N THR A 227 -15.66 -1.15 -4.39
CA THR A 227 -16.75 -0.27 -3.95
C THR A 227 -17.86 -0.23 -4.99
N LEU A 228 -17.53 -0.17 -6.28
CA LEU A 228 -18.52 -0.16 -7.37
C LEU A 228 -19.38 -1.42 -7.41
N HIS A 229 -18.78 -2.59 -7.10
CA HIS A 229 -19.52 -3.85 -6.97
C HIS A 229 -20.16 -4.07 -5.60
N GLY A 230 -20.05 -3.11 -4.65
CA GLY A 230 -20.65 -3.24 -3.33
C GLY A 230 -20.10 -4.40 -2.50
N MET A 231 -18.84 -4.82 -2.72
CA MET A 231 -18.29 -6.03 -2.08
C MET A 231 -17.90 -5.85 -0.62
N TYR A 232 -17.86 -4.61 -0.12
CA TYR A 232 -17.61 -4.34 1.29
C TYR A 232 -18.89 -4.55 2.11
N ARG A 233 -18.79 -5.31 3.20
CA ARG A 233 -19.92 -5.50 4.10
C ARG A 233 -20.31 -4.19 4.78
N SER A 234 -21.61 -4.01 4.95
CA SER A 234 -22.18 -2.92 5.74
C SER A 234 -22.05 -3.19 7.24
N ARG A 235 -22.18 -2.15 8.08
CA ARG A 235 -22.17 -2.32 9.54
C ARG A 235 -23.29 -3.25 10.01
N ALA A 236 -24.48 -3.17 9.39
CA ALA A 236 -25.62 -4.00 9.71
C ALA A 236 -25.36 -5.48 9.34
N GLN A 237 -24.75 -5.74 8.19
CA GLN A 237 -24.33 -7.10 7.80
C GLN A 237 -23.30 -7.66 8.78
N ILE A 238 -22.30 -6.87 9.17
CA ILE A 238 -21.30 -7.30 10.16
C ILE A 238 -21.94 -7.59 11.53
N ALA A 239 -22.91 -6.80 11.97
CA ALA A 239 -23.62 -7.02 13.23
C ALA A 239 -24.42 -8.34 13.19
N ARG A 240 -25.21 -8.55 12.14
CA ARG A 240 -25.95 -9.80 11.93
C ARG A 240 -25.05 -11.03 11.87
N GLU A 241 -23.98 -10.98 11.08
CA GLU A 241 -23.03 -12.10 10.99
C GLU A 241 -22.39 -12.44 12.35
N ARG A 242 -22.17 -11.43 13.21
CA ARG A 242 -21.63 -11.65 14.57
C ARG A 242 -22.66 -12.32 15.46
N GLU A 243 -23.90 -11.87 15.39
CA GLU A 243 -25.03 -12.46 16.11
C GLU A 243 -25.26 -13.91 15.67
N GLU A 244 -25.36 -14.17 14.36
CA GLU A 244 -25.52 -15.50 13.76
C GLU A 244 -24.38 -16.46 14.15
N ARG A 245 -23.14 -15.96 14.24
CA ARG A 245 -21.97 -16.78 14.61
C ARG A 245 -21.78 -16.89 16.13
N GLY A 246 -22.57 -16.20 16.95
CA GLY A 246 -22.31 -16.04 18.39
C GLY A 246 -20.96 -15.39 18.69
N ALA A 247 -20.37 -14.70 17.71
CA ALA A 247 -19.03 -14.14 17.79
C ALA A 247 -19.10 -12.78 18.51
N ARG A 248 -18.77 -12.81 19.81
CA ARG A 248 -18.87 -11.71 20.81
C ARG A 248 -20.23 -11.64 21.48
N ASN A 249 -20.47 -12.60 22.38
CA ASN A 249 -21.62 -12.61 23.28
C ASN A 249 -21.38 -11.59 24.42
N PRO A 250 -22.07 -10.44 24.44
CA PRO A 250 -21.91 -9.46 25.51
C PRO A 250 -22.45 -10.03 26.83
N LEU A 251 -21.90 -9.60 27.97
CA LEU A 251 -22.46 -9.94 29.27
C LEU A 251 -23.84 -9.28 29.41
N SER A 252 -24.88 -10.11 29.46
CA SER A 252 -26.27 -9.73 29.72
C SER A 252 -26.48 -9.52 31.22
N PRO A 253 -27.10 -8.41 31.65
CA PRO A 253 -27.36 -8.15 33.07
C PRO A 253 -28.19 -9.23 33.77
N SER A 254 -29.10 -9.86 33.04
CA SER A 254 -30.07 -10.82 33.58
C SER A 254 -29.58 -12.27 33.64
N GLU A 255 -28.69 -12.69 32.74
CA GLU A 255 -28.37 -14.12 32.58
C GLU A 255 -26.89 -14.43 32.84
N THR A 256 -25.96 -13.60 32.35
CA THR A 256 -24.54 -13.95 32.31
C THR A 256 -23.66 -13.09 33.20
N LEU A 257 -24.10 -11.88 33.56
CA LEU A 257 -23.30 -10.95 34.38
C LEU A 257 -23.11 -11.43 35.82
N GLY A 258 -24.18 -11.88 36.48
CA GLY A 258 -24.14 -12.39 37.86
C GLY A 258 -23.19 -13.58 38.01
N PRO A 259 -23.40 -14.68 37.24
CA PRO A 259 -22.50 -15.84 37.27
C PRO A 259 -21.05 -15.49 36.94
N PHE A 260 -20.81 -14.55 36.02
CA PHE A 260 -19.46 -14.06 35.73
C PHE A 260 -18.81 -13.37 36.93
N LEU A 261 -19.54 -12.48 37.62
CA LEU A 261 -19.03 -11.76 38.80
C LEU A 261 -18.75 -12.70 39.97
N GLU A 262 -19.62 -13.68 40.22
CA GLU A 262 -19.41 -14.71 41.25
C GLU A 262 -18.15 -15.53 40.97
N ALA A 263 -17.98 -16.01 39.74
CA ALA A 263 -16.81 -16.78 39.34
C ALA A 263 -15.51 -15.96 39.36
N ALA A 264 -15.57 -14.67 39.01
CA ALA A 264 -14.43 -13.77 39.13
C ALA A 264 -14.07 -13.53 40.60
N TRP A 265 -15.07 -13.25 41.44
CA TRP A 265 -14.88 -12.97 42.87
C TRP A 265 -14.36 -14.18 43.65
N SER A 266 -14.86 -15.39 43.35
CA SER A 266 -14.39 -16.62 44.01
C SER A 266 -12.90 -16.86 43.78
N LYS A 267 -12.40 -16.55 42.58
CA LYS A 267 -10.99 -16.70 42.20
C LYS A 267 -10.09 -15.57 42.69
N ARG A 268 -10.65 -14.53 43.30
CA ARG A 268 -9.91 -13.33 43.71
C ARG A 268 -8.74 -13.63 44.66
N LEU A 269 -8.90 -14.62 45.54
CA LEU A 269 -7.89 -14.99 46.54
C LEU A 269 -7.05 -16.20 46.11
N GLU A 270 -7.31 -16.77 44.93
CA GLU A 270 -6.57 -17.91 44.39
C GLU A 270 -5.43 -17.42 43.49
N ASN A 271 -4.28 -18.11 43.51
CA ASN A 271 -3.18 -17.96 42.54
C ASN A 271 -2.79 -16.50 42.20
N ASP A 272 -2.79 -15.61 43.20
CA ASP A 272 -2.45 -14.19 43.05
C ASP A 272 -3.29 -13.42 42.00
N ASN A 273 -4.53 -13.86 41.77
CA ASN A 273 -5.44 -13.24 40.80
C ASN A 273 -6.08 -11.93 41.29
N ARG A 274 -5.79 -11.49 42.52
CA ARG A 274 -6.45 -10.36 43.17
C ARG A 274 -6.46 -9.10 42.28
N THR A 275 -5.30 -8.74 41.76
CA THR A 275 -5.12 -7.57 40.88
C THR A 275 -5.91 -7.71 39.58
N GLY A 276 -5.92 -8.90 38.98
CA GLY A 276 -6.66 -9.17 37.75
C GLY A 276 -8.18 -9.09 37.94
N VAL A 277 -8.68 -9.65 39.04
CA VAL A 277 -10.12 -9.62 39.37
C VAL A 277 -10.56 -8.20 39.75
N ASP A 278 -9.81 -7.49 40.59
CA ASP A 278 -10.10 -6.11 40.98
C ASP A 278 -10.08 -5.21 39.74
N PHE A 279 -9.12 -5.40 38.83
CA PHE A 279 -9.09 -4.72 37.54
C PHE A 279 -10.33 -5.03 36.68
N LEU A 280 -10.71 -6.30 36.52
CA LEU A 280 -11.87 -6.70 35.71
C LEU A 280 -13.18 -6.07 36.21
N ILE A 281 -13.42 -6.11 37.53
CA ILE A 281 -14.62 -5.52 38.15
C ILE A 281 -14.61 -4.00 37.99
N THR A 282 -13.47 -3.36 38.24
CA THR A 282 -13.30 -1.91 38.07
C THR A 282 -13.56 -1.49 36.62
N MET A 283 -13.05 -2.25 35.66
CA MET A 283 -13.23 -2.01 34.23
C MET A 283 -14.68 -2.16 33.78
N LEU A 284 -15.40 -3.13 34.34
CA LEU A 284 -16.84 -3.33 34.10
C LEU A 284 -17.65 -2.15 34.62
N LEU A 285 -17.39 -1.69 35.86
CA LEU A 285 -18.12 -0.57 36.49
C LEU A 285 -17.86 0.76 35.79
N LEU A 286 -16.62 1.02 35.37
CA LEU A 286 -16.24 2.29 34.75
C LEU A 286 -16.50 2.34 33.25
N GLY A 287 -16.75 1.21 32.59
CA GLY A 287 -16.92 1.13 31.13
C GLY A 287 -15.66 1.60 30.36
N CYS A 288 -14.50 1.55 30.99
CA CYS A 288 -13.23 1.95 30.40
C CYS A 288 -12.81 0.98 29.28
N ARG A 289 -11.92 1.43 28.39
CA ARG A 289 -11.17 0.51 27.52
C ARG A 289 -9.96 -0.02 28.29
N SER A 290 -9.63 -1.29 28.11
CA SER A 290 -8.50 -1.94 28.80
C SER A 290 -7.14 -1.26 28.58
N GLN A 291 -7.02 -0.47 27.52
CA GLN A 291 -5.83 0.29 27.13
C GLN A 291 -6.14 1.80 27.00
N GLY A 292 -7.19 2.29 27.66
CA GLY A 292 -7.62 3.68 27.60
C GLY A 292 -7.13 4.46 28.82
N GLY A 293 -6.39 5.55 28.59
CA GLY A 293 -5.76 6.38 29.63
C GLY A 293 -6.65 6.96 30.74
N ARG A 294 -7.98 6.74 30.71
CA ARG A 294 -8.87 7.11 31.83
C ARG A 294 -8.75 6.17 33.03
N CYS A 295 -8.30 4.93 32.84
CA CYS A 295 -8.15 3.95 33.91
C CYS A 295 -6.68 3.62 34.24
N GLU A 296 -5.73 4.10 33.44
CA GLU A 296 -4.27 3.91 33.62
C GLU A 296 -3.72 4.68 34.84
N SER A 297 -4.41 5.74 35.27
CA SER A 297 -4.09 6.50 36.48
C SER A 297 -4.48 5.81 37.79
N TYR A 298 -5.32 4.76 37.75
CA TYR A 298 -5.70 4.01 38.95
C TYR A 298 -4.68 2.92 39.32
N SER A 299 -4.05 2.27 38.33
CA SER A 299 -3.11 1.17 38.61
C SER A 299 -1.73 1.64 39.08
N THR A 300 -1.31 2.85 38.68
CA THR A 300 0.01 3.41 39.06
C THR A 300 0.04 3.99 40.47
N GLN A 301 -1.11 4.31 41.07
CA GLN A 301 -1.19 4.91 42.40
C GLN A 301 -1.19 3.89 43.56
N HIS A 302 -1.25 2.59 43.27
CA HIS A 302 -1.37 1.54 44.29
C HIS A 302 -0.14 0.62 44.40
N THR A 303 0.98 0.94 43.75
CA THR A 303 2.19 0.10 43.70
C THR A 303 3.38 0.57 44.56
N GLU A 304 3.19 1.46 45.54
CA GLU A 304 4.21 1.75 46.57
C GLU A 304 3.63 1.61 47.99
N PRO A 305 4.23 0.80 48.89
CA PRO A 305 3.93 0.86 50.30
C PRO A 305 4.93 1.83 50.96
N ALA A 306 4.57 3.10 51.05
CA ALA A 306 5.27 4.03 51.91
C ALA A 306 4.26 5.01 52.52
N GLU A 307 4.10 4.87 53.84
CA GLU A 307 3.56 5.81 54.82
C GLU A 307 2.95 7.09 54.24
N ARG A 308 1.64 7.27 54.42
CA ARG A 308 1.06 8.61 54.49
C ARG A 308 -0.24 8.64 55.28
N ASP A 309 -0.26 9.58 56.20
CA ASP A 309 -1.25 9.87 57.21
C ASP A 309 -2.70 9.95 56.71
N SER A 310 -3.59 9.62 57.64
CA SER A 310 -5.01 9.88 57.60
C SER A 310 -5.31 11.36 57.34
N SER A 311 -5.48 11.73 56.08
CA SER A 311 -6.17 12.96 55.70
C SER A 311 -6.82 12.80 54.32
N THR A 312 -8.15 12.71 54.35
CA THR A 312 -9.12 13.07 53.31
C THR A 312 -8.61 13.16 51.86
N TYR A 313 -8.81 12.10 51.07
CA TYR A 313 -8.62 12.16 49.62
C TYR A 313 -9.88 12.71 48.93
N ALA A 314 -9.79 13.94 48.41
CA ALA A 314 -10.80 14.51 47.52
C ALA A 314 -10.54 14.04 46.08
N ILE A 315 -11.49 13.32 45.48
CA ILE A 315 -11.46 12.91 44.07
C ILE A 315 -11.75 14.14 43.20
N GLN A 316 -10.74 14.68 42.52
CA GLN A 316 -10.92 15.76 41.56
C GLN A 316 -11.41 15.22 40.21
N LEU A 317 -12.73 15.09 40.05
CA LEU A 317 -13.36 14.89 38.75
C LEU A 317 -13.28 16.20 37.94
N ARG A 318 -12.24 16.37 37.12
CA ARG A 318 -12.23 17.46 36.12
C ARG A 318 -13.27 17.16 35.03
N LYS A 319 -14.46 17.75 35.14
CA LYS A 319 -15.32 18.04 33.98
C LYS A 319 -14.97 19.43 33.43
N PRO A 320 -15.04 19.66 32.10
CA PRO A 320 -15.08 21.01 31.59
C PRO A 320 -16.43 21.60 31.97
N THR A 321 -16.39 22.59 32.86
CA THR A 321 -17.43 23.58 33.19
C THR A 321 -18.77 23.10 33.76
N GLN A 322 -19.07 23.68 34.94
CA GLN A 322 -20.32 23.84 35.68
C GLN A 322 -20.76 22.79 36.72
N ASN A 323 -20.80 23.31 37.96
CA ASN A 323 -21.40 22.89 39.23
C ASN A 323 -21.02 21.54 39.84
N VAL A 324 -20.25 21.65 40.94
CA VAL A 324 -19.76 20.56 41.78
C VAL A 324 -20.75 20.38 42.94
N HIS A 325 -21.41 19.23 43.02
CA HIS A 325 -21.95 18.71 44.29
C HIS A 325 -20.94 17.70 44.84
N TYR A 326 -20.51 17.92 46.08
CA TYR A 326 -19.61 17.02 46.80
C TYR A 326 -20.41 15.90 47.46
N ALA A 327 -20.15 14.65 47.11
CA ALA A 327 -20.57 13.50 47.91
C ALA A 327 -19.38 13.08 48.80
N GLN A 328 -19.55 13.18 50.11
CA GLN A 328 -18.58 12.63 51.07
C GLN A 328 -18.78 11.12 51.15
N VAL A 329 -17.71 10.34 50.93
CA VAL A 329 -17.74 8.88 51.11
C VAL A 329 -17.33 8.58 52.55
N THR A 330 -18.30 8.22 53.39
CA THR A 330 -18.06 7.70 54.74
C THR A 330 -17.70 6.20 54.64
N THR A 331 -16.71 5.77 55.42
CA THR A 331 -16.22 4.39 55.48
C THR A 331 -17.30 3.40 55.90
N MET A 332 -17.63 2.43 55.04
CA MET A 332 -18.64 1.39 55.27
C MET A 332 -18.03 0.15 55.92
N ARG A 333 -18.76 -0.46 56.87
CA ARG A 333 -18.23 -1.54 57.73
C ARG A 333 -18.98 -2.87 57.61
N THR A 334 -20.05 -3.00 56.81
CA THR A 334 -20.77 -4.29 56.71
C THR A 334 -21.33 -4.64 55.32
N ARG A 335 -21.53 -5.97 55.09
CA ARG A 335 -21.99 -6.58 53.82
C ARG A 335 -23.35 -6.09 53.31
N HIS A 336 -24.24 -5.59 54.16
CA HIS A 336 -25.55 -5.07 53.74
C HIS A 336 -25.45 -3.67 53.10
N GLU A 337 -24.52 -2.83 53.56
CA GLU A 337 -24.34 -1.45 53.06
C GLU A 337 -23.82 -1.41 51.61
N ILE A 338 -23.11 -2.46 51.16
CA ILE A 338 -22.55 -2.54 49.80
C ILE A 338 -23.64 -2.80 48.75
N ALA A 339 -24.67 -3.58 49.10
CA ALA A 339 -25.78 -3.88 48.18
C ALA A 339 -26.67 -2.65 47.95
N ASP A 340 -26.94 -1.88 49.01
CA ASP A 340 -27.79 -0.69 48.94
C ASP A 340 -27.12 0.45 48.16
N VAL A 341 -25.79 0.65 48.30
CA VAL A 341 -25.06 1.65 47.50
C VAL A 341 -24.96 1.26 46.03
N ALA A 342 -24.85 -0.02 45.71
CA ALA A 342 -24.86 -0.48 44.32
C ALA A 342 -26.22 -0.23 43.65
N LEU A 343 -27.32 -0.44 44.39
CA LEU A 343 -28.68 -0.13 43.94
C LEU A 343 -28.94 1.38 43.80
N ASP A 344 -28.50 2.19 44.76
CA ASP A 344 -28.64 3.66 44.69
C ASP A 344 -27.77 4.27 43.58
N SER A 345 -26.58 3.72 43.31
CA SER A 345 -25.73 4.16 42.20
C SER A 345 -26.34 3.83 40.84
N VAL A 346 -27.04 2.69 40.73
CA VAL A 346 -27.80 2.31 39.51
C VAL A 346 -29.03 3.21 39.33
N ARG A 347 -29.69 3.59 40.43
CA ARG A 347 -30.87 4.48 40.42
C ARG A 347 -30.51 5.92 40.02
N ILE A 348 -29.41 6.46 40.56
CA ILE A 348 -28.89 7.78 40.18
C ILE A 348 -28.42 7.78 38.71
N TRP A 349 -27.86 6.66 38.22
CA TRP A 349 -27.52 6.52 36.80
C TRP A 349 -28.75 6.48 35.88
N ALA A 350 -29.86 5.87 36.31
CA ALA A 350 -31.09 5.84 35.54
C ALA A 350 -31.72 7.23 35.40
N GLU A 351 -31.71 8.05 36.46
CA GLU A 351 -32.26 9.42 36.43
C GLU A 351 -31.42 10.40 35.60
N VAL A 352 -30.10 10.19 35.47
CA VAL A 352 -29.19 11.09 34.74
C VAL A 352 -29.08 10.75 33.24
N PHE A 353 -29.35 9.50 32.84
CA PHE A 353 -29.21 9.07 31.44
C PHE A 353 -30.53 8.87 30.68
N PHE A 354 -31.67 8.78 31.37
CA PHE A 354 -32.99 8.60 30.74
C PHE A 354 -33.95 9.80 30.94
N ALA A 355 -33.45 10.96 31.35
CA ALA A 355 -34.17 12.24 31.31
C ALA A 355 -33.80 13.06 30.07
#